data_AF-A0A7V5YHW3-F1
#
_entry.id   AF-A0A7V5YHW3-F1
#
_cell.length_a   1.000
_cell.length_b   1.000
_cell.length_c   1.000
_cell.angle_alpha   90.00
_cell.angle_beta   90.00
_cell.angle_gamma   90.00
#
_symmetry.space_group_name_H-M   'P 1'
#
loop_
_entity.id
_entity.type
_entity.pdbx_description
1 polymer ?
#
loop_
_entity_poly.entity_id
_entity_poly.type
_entity_poly.pdbx_seq_one_letter_code
_entity_poly.pdbx_strand_id
1 'polypeptide(L)' 'MDIVLENAASKIVGIEVKTSSRVNGRDFKGLRYLSELLGDRFLRGIVLYTGDQPGSFRLEHV' A
#
# COMPACT_ATOMS: atom_id res chain seq x y z
N MET A 1 -8.52 1.58 -0.28
CA MET A 1 -7.78 2.10 -1.45
C MET A 1 -8.31 3.48 -1.75
N ASP A 2 -7.44 4.48 -1.64
CA ASP A 2 -7.84 5.87 -1.83
C ASP A 2 -7.29 6.42 -3.15
N ILE A 3 -6.04 6.07 -3.50
CA ILE A 3 -5.39 6.48 -4.74
C ILE A 3 -4.70 5.27 -5.36
N VAL A 4 -4.81 5.15 -6.69
CA VAL A 4 -4.07 4.19 -7.49
C VAL A 4 -3.35 4.96 -8.59
N LEU A 5 -2.04 4.77 -8.71
CA LEU A 5 -1.21 5.38 -9.73
C LEU A 5 -0.75 4.29 -10.70
N GLU A 6 -0.86 4.56 -12.00
CA GLU A 6 -0.35 3.72 -13.07
C GLU A 6 0.69 4.49 -13.89
N ASN A 7 1.80 3.84 -14.22
CA ASN A 7 2.78 4.39 -15.16
C ASN A 7 2.58 3.83 -16.58
N ALA A 8 3.30 4.38 -17.56
CA ALA A 8 3.24 3.93 -18.96
C ALA A 8 3.67 2.46 -19.17
N ALA A 9 4.36 1.85 -18.20
CA ALA A 9 4.74 0.44 -18.21
C ALA A 9 3.69 -0.49 -17.55
N SER A 10 2.47 0.01 -17.32
CA SER A 10 1.36 -0.69 -16.67
C SER A 10 1.65 -1.18 -15.24
N LYS A 11 2.62 -0.53 -14.57
CA LYS A 11 2.94 -0.79 -13.16
C LYS A 11 2.11 0.10 -12.25
N ILE A 12 1.66 -0.49 -11.15
CA ILE A 12 0.67 0.08 -10.26
C ILE A 12 1.27 0.35 -8.87
N VAL A 13 1.01 1.54 -8.34
CA VAL A 13 1.25 1.89 -6.93
C VAL A 13 -0.08 2.18 -6.26
N GLY A 14 -0.36 1.48 -5.16
CA GLY A 14 -1.53 1.77 -4.31
C GLY A 14 -1.14 2.70 -3.16
N ILE A 15 -1.96 3.72 -2.89
CA ILE A 15 -1.79 4.62 -1.77
C ILE A 15 -3.06 4.62 -0.92
N GLU A 16 -2.87 4.44 0.38
CA GLU A 16 -3.93 4.52 1.38
C GLU A 16 -3.59 5.60 2.41
N VAL A 17 -4.59 6.37 2.83
CA VAL A 17 -4.46 7.49 3.75
C VAL A 17 -5.14 7.14 5.07
N LYS A 18 -4.46 7.40 6.18
CA LYS A 18 -4.98 7.21 7.54
C LYS A 18 -4.81 8.49 8.35
N THR A 19 -5.81 8.84 9.14
CA THR A 19 -5.74 9.95 10.11
C THR A 19 -5.10 9.54 11.44
N SER A 20 -4.77 8.25 11.59
CA SER A 20 -4.08 7.72 12.76
C SER A 20 -2.59 8.07 12.74
N SER A 21 -2.01 8.33 13.91
CA SER A 21 -0.57 8.54 14.09
C SER A 21 0.23 7.23 14.22
N ARG A 22 -0.45 6.08 14.15
CA ARG A 22 0.17 4.75 14.14
C ARG A 22 -0.48 3.88 13.07
N VAL A 23 0.34 3.03 12.45
CA VAL A 23 -0.10 2.01 11.51
C VAL A 23 0.26 0.62 12.05
N ASN A 24 -0.59 -0.36 11.79
CA ASN A 24 -0.39 -1.77 12.15
C ASN A 24 -0.71 -2.66 10.94
N GLY A 25 -0.44 -3.96 11.05
CA GLY A 25 -0.61 -4.92 9.95
C GLY A 25 -1.99 -4.90 9.27
N ARG A 26 -3.05 -4.58 10.00
CA ARG A 26 -4.43 -4.54 9.44
C ARG A 26 -4.65 -3.35 8.51
N ASP A 27 -3.89 -2.27 8.69
CA ASP A 27 -4.01 -1.06 7.85
C ASP A 27 -3.52 -1.32 6.41
N PHE A 28 -2.80 -2.42 6.19
CA PHE A 28 -2.32 -2.86 4.88
C PHE A 28 -3.28 -3.81 4.16
N LYS A 29 -4.47 -4.12 4.72
CA LYS A 29 -5.40 -5.11 4.13
C LYS A 29 -5.81 -4.75 2.70
N GLY A 30 -6.11 -3.48 2.45
CA GLY A 30 -6.44 -3.01 1.11
C GLY A 30 -5.28 -3.17 0.13
N LEU A 31 -4.05 -2.90 0.59
CA LEU A 31 -2.84 -2.99 -0.24
C LEU A 31 -2.48 -4.44 -0.55
N ARG A 32 -2.71 -5.34 0.40
CA ARG A 32 -2.59 -6.78 0.21
C ARG A 32 -3.58 -7.29 -0.84
N TYR A 33 -4.86 -6.93 -0.71
CA TYR A 33 -5.87 -7.29 -1.69
C TYR A 33 -5.51 -6.77 -3.09
N LEU A 34 -5.04 -5.52 -3.19
CA LEU A 34 -4.62 -4.93 -4.45
C LEU A 34 -3.40 -5.64 -5.05
N SER A 35 -2.42 -6.03 -4.23
CA SER A 35 -1.25 -6.78 -4.72
C SER A 35 -1.62 -8.17 -5.21
N GLU A 36 -2.50 -8.88 -4.50
CA GLU A 36 -3.00 -10.20 -4.91
C GLU A 36 -3.79 -10.12 -6.22
N LEU A 37 -4.63 -9.08 -6.38
CA LEU A 37 -5.43 -8.88 -7.59
C LEU A 37 -4.58 -8.56 -8.83
N LEU A 38 -3.49 -7.80 -8.65
CA LEU A 38 -2.69 -7.26 -9.76
C LEU A 38 -1.42 -8.07 -10.08
N GLY A 39 -0.97 -8.92 -9.15
CA GLY A 39 0.24 -9.71 -9.29
C GLY A 39 1.44 -8.85 -9.70
N ASP A 40 2.10 -9.24 -10.78
CA ASP A 40 3.33 -8.60 -11.28
C ASP A 40 3.16 -7.13 -11.72
N ARG A 41 1.92 -6.66 -11.89
CA ARG A 41 1.67 -5.23 -12.15
C ARG A 41 1.81 -4.40 -10.88
N PHE A 42 1.61 -4.97 -9.70
CA PHE A 42 1.74 -4.25 -8.45
C PHE A 42 3.22 -4.00 -8.12
N LEU A 43 3.61 -2.73 -8.13
CA LEU A 43 4.97 -2.32 -7.82
C LEU A 43 5.20 -2.19 -6.31
N ARG A 44 4.31 -1.49 -5.61
CA ARG A 44 4.35 -1.30 -4.16
C ARG A 44 3.08 -0.67 -3.61
N GLY A 45 2.90 -0.80 -2.29
CA GLY A 45 1.92 -0.04 -1.51
C GLY A 45 2.57 1.05 -0.68
N ILE A 46 1.85 2.15 -0.47
CA ILE A 46 2.23 3.26 0.41
C ILE A 46 1.05 3.55 1.35
N VAL A 47 1.35 3.74 2.64
CA VAL A 47 0.38 4.27 3.60
C VAL A 47 0.87 5.64 4.04
N LEU A 48 0.07 6.67 3.77
CA LEU A 48 0.27 8.01 4.32
C LEU A 48 -0.52 8.12 5.62
N TYR A 49 0.15 8.48 6.70
CA TYR A 49 -0.43 8.53 8.02
C TYR A 49 0.15 9.71 8.81
N THR A 50 -0.48 10.10 9.91
CA THR A 50 -0.12 11.34 10.63
C THR A 50 0.99 11.14 11.67
N GLY A 51 1.69 10.01 11.62
CA GLY A 51 2.89 9.80 12.44
C GLY A 51 4.10 10.55 11.86
N ASP A 52 5.14 10.69 12.66
CA ASP A 52 6.36 11.44 12.36
C ASP A 52 7.51 10.54 11.88
N GLN A 53 7.38 9.22 12.03
CA GLN A 53 8.42 8.26 11.66
C GLN A 53 8.08 7.51 10.37
N PRO A 54 8.98 7.47 9.37
CA PRO A 54 8.82 6.55 8.26
C PRO A 54 9.07 5.10 8.69
N GLY A 55 8.48 4.13 7.99
CA GLY A 55 8.70 2.72 8.25
C GLY A 55 8.48 1.86 7.02
N SER A 56 9.09 0.67 6.99
CA SER A 56 8.87 -0.34 5.96
C SER A 56 8.06 -1.50 6.54
N PHE A 57 7.07 -1.97 5.78
CA PHE A 57 6.34 -3.19 6.08
C PHE A 57 6.54 -4.18 4.93
N ARG A 58 6.77 -5.44 5.27
CA ARG A 58 6.80 -6.53 4.30
C ARG A 58 5.42 -7.19 4.29
N LEU A 59 4.75 -7.17 3.14
CA LEU A 59 3.62 -8.05 2.92
C LEU A 59 4.19 -9.46 2.82
N GLU A 60 4.01 -10.26 3.87
CA GLU A 60 4.30 -11.68 3.79
C GLU A 60 3.26 -12.34 2.88
N HIS A 61 3.74 -13.19 1.98
CA HIS A 61 2.87 -14.05 1.18
C HIS A 61 2.13 -14.98 2.14
N VAL A 62 0.80 -14.96 2.10
CA VAL A 62 -0.01 -16.07 2.62
C VAL A 62 -0.14 -17.10 1.52
#